data_AF-A0A5C8M389-F1
#
_entry.id   AF-A0A5C8M389-F1
#
_cell.length_a   1.000
_cell.length_b   1.000
_cell.length_c   1.000
_cell.angle_alpha   90.00
_cell.angle_beta   90.00
_cell.angle_gamma   90.00
#
_symmetry.space_group_name_H-M   'P 1'
#
loop_
_entity.id
_entity.type
_entity.pdbx_description
1 polymer ?
#
loop_
_entity_poly.entity_id
_entity_poly.type
_entity_poly.pdbx_seq_one_letter_code
_entity_poly.pdbx_strand_id
1 'polypeptide(L)'
;MSSVGKAKLFIGSSAESIDVAEALQANLHYSFDVTVWSQLLFPPSNTTLAPLIKQAKTSDFAVFVFQPDDLTLLRDLVVSTVRDNVILELGLFIGQLGLERTYF
;
A
#
# COMPACT_ATOMS: atom_id res chain seq x y z
N MET A 1 -31.25 1.24 12.30
CA MET A 1 -30.24 1.88 11.43
C MET A 1 -29.02 0.98 11.46
N SER A 2 -28.74 0.25 10.38
CA SER A 2 -27.54 -0.58 10.28
C SER A 2 -26.31 0.34 10.32
N SER A 3 -25.44 0.16 11.31
CA SER A 3 -24.12 0.79 11.31
C SER A 3 -23.37 0.28 10.07
N VAL A 4 -23.29 1.09 9.02
CA VAL A 4 -22.38 0.82 7.91
C VAL A 4 -20.98 0.85 8.52
N GLY A 5 -20.26 -0.27 8.46
CA GLY A 5 -18.88 -0.35 8.97
C GLY A 5 -17.98 0.68 8.27
N LYS A 6 -16.85 1.04 8.89
CA LYS A 6 -15.86 1.92 8.25
C LYS A 6 -15.38 1.29 6.95
N ALA A 7 -15.18 2.12 5.92
CA ALA A 7 -14.58 1.67 4.68
C ALA A 7 -13.14 1.18 4.93
N LYS A 8 -12.72 0.12 4.25
CA LYS A 8 -11.42 -0.51 4.42
C LYS A 8 -10.38 0.18 3.57
N LEU A 9 -9.35 0.71 4.21
CA LEU A 9 -8.23 1.38 3.56
C LEU A 9 -6.95 0.55 3.73
N PHE A 10 -6.34 0.17 2.63
CA PHE A 10 -5.00 -0.39 2.64
C PHE A 10 -3.95 0.70 2.47
N ILE A 11 -2.83 0.59 3.20
CA ILE A 11 -1.66 1.47 3.04
C ILE A 11 -0.43 0.63 2.70
N GLY A 12 0.11 0.86 1.49
CA GLY A 12 1.38 0.29 1.03
C GLY A 12 2.52 1.31 1.16
N SER A 13 3.72 0.83 1.46
CA SER A 13 4.95 1.64 1.49
C SER A 13 6.16 0.74 1.34
N SER A 14 7.33 1.34 1.18
CA SER A 14 8.59 0.65 1.44
C SER A 14 8.76 0.37 2.95
N ALA A 15 9.74 -0.45 3.31
CA ALA A 15 10.12 -0.65 4.71
C ALA A 15 10.75 0.62 5.30
N GLU A 16 11.44 1.38 4.47
CA GLU A 16 12.12 2.62 4.79
C GLU A 16 11.15 3.79 5.07
N SER A 17 9.90 3.69 4.59
CA SER A 17 8.82 4.68 4.78
C SER A 17 7.69 4.21 5.71
N ILE A 18 7.96 3.22 6.58
CA ILE A 18 6.93 2.63 7.44
C ILE A 18 6.33 3.62 8.44
N ASP A 19 7.14 4.57 8.91
CA ASP A 19 6.73 5.63 9.83
C ASP A 19 5.67 6.55 9.21
N VAL A 20 5.80 6.87 7.92
CA VAL A 20 4.79 7.63 7.17
C VAL A 20 3.49 6.83 7.04
N ALA A 21 3.59 5.53 6.75
CA ALA A 21 2.41 4.66 6.64
C ALA A 21 1.66 4.53 7.98
N GLU A 22 2.39 4.40 9.09
CA GLU A 22 1.83 4.37 10.45
C GLU A 22 1.22 5.72 10.84
N ALA A 23 1.83 6.84 10.45
CA ALA A 23 1.25 8.17 10.65
C ALA A 23 -0.07 8.33 9.89
N LEU A 24 -0.16 7.86 8.65
CA LEU A 24 -1.43 7.86 7.90
C LEU A 24 -2.49 7.00 8.60
N GLN A 25 -2.13 5.79 9.07
CA GLN A 25 -3.04 4.95 9.85
C GLN A 25 -3.55 5.68 11.10
N ALA A 26 -2.65 6.28 11.88
CA ALA A 26 -3.01 7.02 13.09
C ALA A 26 -3.96 8.20 12.81
N ASN A 27 -3.81 8.89 11.69
CA ASN A 27 -4.66 10.04 11.35
C ASN A 27 -6.00 9.64 10.69
N LEU A 28 -6.05 8.51 9.99
CA LEU A 28 -7.23 8.08 9.23
C LEU A 28 -8.11 7.06 9.96
N HIS A 29 -7.66 6.51 11.10
CA HIS A 29 -8.38 5.46 11.85
C HIS A 29 -9.80 5.84 12.27
N TYR A 30 -10.13 7.14 12.42
CA TYR A 30 -11.49 7.56 12.78
C TYR A 30 -12.49 7.34 11.62
N SER A 31 -12.06 7.57 10.39
CA SER A 31 -12.90 7.50 9.19
C SER A 31 -12.84 6.13 8.49
N PHE A 32 -11.71 5.44 8.57
CA PHE A 32 -11.45 4.19 7.86
C PHE A 32 -11.03 3.05 8.80
N ASP A 33 -11.27 1.83 8.36
CA ASP A 33 -10.63 0.63 8.90
C ASP A 33 -9.31 0.43 8.15
N VAL A 34 -8.21 0.87 8.76
CA VAL A 34 -6.92 1.03 8.08
C VAL A 34 -6.01 -0.17 8.36
N THR A 35 -5.50 -0.80 7.30
CA THR A 35 -4.49 -1.87 7.36
C THR A 35 -3.20 -1.40 6.69
N VAL A 36 -2.08 -1.43 7.41
CA VAL A 36 -0.73 -1.18 6.83
C VAL A 36 -0.13 -2.51 6.37
N TRP A 37 0.62 -2.51 5.26
CA TRP A 37 1.22 -3.73 4.69
C TRP A 37 2.02 -4.57 5.70
N SER A 38 2.71 -3.94 6.65
CA SER A 38 3.52 -4.60 7.68
C SER A 38 2.69 -5.44 8.66
N GLN A 39 1.38 -5.18 8.72
CA GLN A 39 0.41 -5.89 9.56
C GLN A 39 -0.14 -7.16 8.89
N LEU A 40 0.17 -7.36 7.59
CA LEU A 40 -0.20 -8.58 6.90
C LEU A 40 0.64 -9.75 7.42
N LEU A 41 -0.02 -10.86 7.75
CA LEU A 41 0.66 -12.10 8.06
C LEU A 41 1.21 -12.70 6.76
N PHE A 42 2.52 -12.91 6.71
CA PHE A 42 3.21 -13.62 5.63
C PHE A 42 3.61 -15.01 6.12
N PRO A 43 2.83 -16.08 5.81
CA PRO A 43 3.24 -17.44 6.13
C PRO A 43 4.57 -17.75 5.43
N PRO A 44 5.52 -18.45 6.09
CA PRO A 44 6.85 -18.72 5.54
C PRO A 44 6.84 -19.52 4.22
N SER A 45 5.72 -20.12 3.83
CA SER A 45 5.54 -20.89 2.59
C SER A 45 4.86 -20.13 1.46
N ASN A 46 4.41 -18.88 1.68
CA ASN A 46 3.71 -18.09 0.66
C ASN A 46 4.59 -16.96 0.12
N THR A 47 4.42 -16.67 -1.17
CA THR A 47 4.96 -15.45 -1.77
C THR A 47 4.26 -14.22 -1.19
N THR A 48 4.98 -13.10 -1.06
CA THR A 48 4.47 -11.82 -0.54
C THR A 48 3.25 -11.31 -1.32
N LEU A 49 3.15 -11.65 -2.61
CA LEU A 49 2.03 -11.29 -3.47
C LEU A 49 0.69 -11.92 -3.05
N ALA A 50 0.66 -13.15 -2.52
CA ALA A 50 -0.60 -13.81 -2.22
C ALA A 50 -1.41 -13.11 -1.11
N PRO A 51 -0.81 -12.72 0.04
CA PRO A 51 -1.48 -11.86 1.02
C PRO A 51 -1.94 -10.51 0.45
N LEU A 52 -1.14 -9.87 -0.39
CA LEU A 52 -1.49 -8.59 -1.01
C LEU A 52 -2.69 -8.71 -1.96
N ILE A 53 -2.74 -9.75 -2.80
CA ILE A 53 -3.90 -10.02 -3.67
C ILE A 53 -5.16 -10.23 -2.82
N LYS A 54 -5.06 -10.97 -1.72
CA LYS A 54 -6.18 -11.17 -0.80
C LYS A 54 -6.61 -9.83 -0.17
N GLN A 55 -5.65 -9.03 0.27
CA GLN A 55 -5.92 -7.73 0.88
C GLN A 55 -6.59 -6.77 -0.11
N ALA A 56 -6.10 -6.70 -1.35
CA ALA A 56 -6.67 -5.89 -2.41
C ALA A 56 -8.14 -6.25 -2.69
N LYS A 57 -8.47 -7.56 -2.72
CA LYS A 57 -9.86 -8.02 -2.88
C LYS A 57 -10.81 -7.62 -1.76
N THR A 58 -10.27 -7.33 -0.58
CA THR A 58 -11.07 -6.99 0.61
C THR A 58 -11.02 -5.51 0.98
N SER A 59 -10.25 -4.69 0.27
CA SER A 59 -10.10 -3.26 0.53
C SER A 59 -11.11 -2.46 -0.31
N ASP A 60 -11.60 -1.34 0.23
CA ASP A 60 -12.44 -0.40 -0.51
C ASP A 60 -11.60 0.67 -1.22
N PHE A 61 -10.46 1.03 -0.61
CA PHE A 61 -9.50 2.03 -1.09
C PHE A 61 -8.06 1.57 -0.81
N ALA A 62 -7.11 2.16 -1.52
CA ALA A 62 -5.69 2.01 -1.21
C ALA A 62 -4.92 3.33 -1.35
N VAL A 63 -3.90 3.50 -0.50
CA VAL A 63 -2.96 4.62 -0.52
C VAL A 63 -1.54 4.04 -0.52
N PHE A 64 -0.65 4.60 -1.34
CA PHE A 64 0.75 4.18 -1.41
C PHE A 64 1.69 5.32 -1.08
N VAL A 65 2.66 5.11 -0.18
CA VAL A 65 3.64 6.14 0.17
C VAL A 65 4.79 6.12 -0.84
N PHE A 66 4.91 7.20 -1.62
CA PHE A 66 5.92 7.34 -2.68
C PHE A 66 7.13 8.15 -2.20
N GLN A 67 7.90 7.59 -1.29
CA GLN A 67 9.18 8.17 -0.89
C GLN A 67 10.31 7.65 -1.79
N PRO A 68 11.29 8.51 -2.16
CA PRO A 68 12.34 8.12 -3.09
C PRO A 68 13.48 7.35 -2.39
N ASP A 69 13.15 6.19 -1.82
CA ASP A 69 14.03 5.40 -0.95
C ASP A 69 15.13 4.63 -1.69
N ASP A 70 15.03 4.49 -3.02
CA ASP A 70 16.04 3.82 -3.84
C ASP A 70 16.68 4.78 -4.85
N LEU A 71 17.84 4.38 -5.39
CA LEU A 71 18.49 5.03 -6.51
C LEU A 71 18.36 4.16 -7.76
N THR A 72 17.89 4.73 -8.86
CA THR A 72 17.83 4.07 -10.17
C THR A 72 18.84 4.69 -11.13
N LEU A 73 19.62 3.84 -11.80
CA LEU A 73 20.44 4.21 -12.95
C LEU A 73 19.55 4.24 -14.21
N LEU A 74 19.16 5.43 -14.64
CA LEU A 74 18.40 5.66 -15.86
C LEU A 74 19.34 6.17 -16.94
N ARG A 75 19.76 5.26 -17.83
CA ARG A 75 20.84 5.52 -18.81
C ARG A 75 22.12 5.88 -18.06
N ASP A 76 22.63 7.10 -18.22
CA ASP A 76 23.85 7.57 -17.57
C ASP A 76 23.58 8.50 -16.36
N LEU A 77 22.32 8.56 -15.89
CA LEU A 77 21.91 9.41 -14.76
C LEU A 77 21.45 8.55 -13.58
N VAL A 78 21.96 8.85 -12.38
CA VAL A 78 21.47 8.29 -11.12
C VAL A 78 20.41 9.23 -10.56
N VAL A 79 19.21 8.71 -10.34
CA VAL A 79 18.07 9.48 -9.82
C VAL A 79 17.47 8.78 -8.61
N SER A 80 16.91 9.55 -7.68
CA SER A 80 16.14 9.03 -6.54
C SER A 80 14.75 8.61 -7.03
N THR A 81 14.33 7.40 -6.66
CA THR A 81 13.10 6.77 -7.15
C THR A 81 12.39 6.02 -6.04
N VAL A 82 11.07 5.91 -6.15
CA VAL A 82 10.27 4.98 -5.33
C VAL A 82 10.72 3.55 -5.62
N ARG A 83 10.69 2.67 -4.60
CA ARG A 83 11.02 1.25 -4.78
C ARG A 83 10.13 0.59 -5.81
N ASP A 84 10.72 -0.32 -6.58
CA ASP A 84 10.03 -1.07 -7.64
C ASP A 84 8.85 -1.91 -7.13
N ASN A 85 8.99 -2.54 -5.97
CA ASN A 85 7.92 -3.34 -5.37
C ASN A 85 6.71 -2.48 -4.99
N VAL A 86 6.90 -1.26 -4.50
CA VAL A 86 5.81 -0.34 -4.18
C VAL A 86 5.04 0.06 -5.44
N ILE A 87 5.74 0.26 -6.56
CA ILE A 87 5.11 0.51 -7.87
C ILE A 87 4.34 -0.72 -8.37
N LEU A 88 4.89 -1.93 -8.20
CA LEU A 88 4.22 -3.19 -8.54
C LEU A 88 2.92 -3.37 -7.72
N GLU A 89 3.00 -3.12 -6.41
CA GLU A 89 1.87 -3.21 -5.49
C GLU A 89 0.79 -2.18 -5.83
N LEU A 90 1.17 -0.95 -6.18
CA LEU A 90 0.24 0.05 -6.72
C LEU A 90 -0.50 -0.52 -7.94
N GLY A 91 0.23 -1.08 -8.91
CA GLY A 91 -0.35 -1.68 -10.12
C GLY A 91 -1.33 -2.82 -9.80
N LEU A 92 -1.00 -3.66 -8.81
CA LEU A 92 -1.89 -4.71 -8.32
C LEU A 92 -3.20 -4.15 -7.77
N PHE A 93 -3.13 -3.11 -6.94
CA PHE A 93 -4.32 -2.50 -6.34
C PHE A 93 -5.14 -1.70 -7.36
N ILE A 94 -4.51 -1.00 -8.31
CA ILE A 94 -5.22 -0.38 -9.44
C ILE A 94 -5.99 -1.44 -10.23
N GLY A 95 -5.38 -2.59 -10.52
CA GLY A 95 -6.03 -3.69 -11.23
C GLY A 95 -7.25 -4.27 -10.50
N GLN A 96 -7.29 -4.18 -9.17
CA GLN A 96 -8.36 -4.73 -8.34
C GLN A 96 -9.43 -3.70 -7.93
N LEU A 97 -9.05 -2.45 -7.70
CA LEU A 97 -9.91 -1.39 -7.15
C LEU A 97 -10.28 -0.30 -8.16
N GLY A 98 -9.52 -0.17 -9.26
CA GLY A 98 -9.62 0.97 -10.17
C GLY A 98 -8.74 2.16 -9.77
N LEU A 99 -8.52 3.06 -10.73
CA LEU A 99 -7.73 4.28 -10.53
C LEU A 99 -8.43 5.28 -9.61
N GLU A 100 -9.75 5.29 -9.61
CA GLU A 100 -10.58 6.21 -8.84
C GLU A 100 -10.59 5.92 -7.33
N ARG A 101 -10.04 4.76 -6.92
CA ARG A 101 -9.99 4.30 -5.52
C ARG A 101 -8.57 4.05 -5.01
N THR A 102 -7.56 4.39 -5.80
CA THR A 102 -6.16 4.14 -5.49
C THR A 102 -5.37 5.44 -5.57
N TYR A 103 -4.68 5.80 -4.49
CA TYR A 103 -3.98 7.08 -4.35
C TYR A 103 -2.50 6.87 -3.97
N PHE A 104 -1.66 7.88 -4.19
CA PHE A 104 -0.24 7.89 -3.83
C PHE A 104 0.28 9.31 -3.59
#